data_AF-L7LEU5-F1
#
_entry.id   AF-L7LEU5-F1
#
_cell.length_a   1.000
_cell.length_b   1.000
_cell.length_c   1.000
_cell.angle_alpha   90.00
_cell.angle_beta   90.00
_cell.angle_gamma   90.00
#
_symmetry.space_group_name_H-M   'P 1'
#
loop_
_entity.id
_entity.type
_entity.pdbx_description
1 polymer ?
#
loop_
_entity_poly.entity_id
_entity_poly.type
_entity_poly.pdbx_seq_one_letter_code
_entity_poly.pdbx_strand_id
1 'polypeptide(L)'
;MRRLRLRTLQMLTACVITAASAAAALSVTAPADARACSNSGPVVPIPVIGKFLPRGGAPAGPQKAMPAYDDGTTATVAWVTGPRSPNRTFGRFGVSGTDVGVAWDNGRGQTLLAFGDTFGNCLTGDQQWRHNALLRSSDRNLSDGLRLDGSGYAGQMFGALGFDGIEKTTIPTAGISVGGRQYVNYMSVRAWGPPSVWYTNYSATAVSNDNGRTWSTPQNTIRVNAGVTVPTGAGSPSIRAGDAHFQQSAYVKGRGADAGWIYQYGTPNGRFGSAYVARFRPADILDLGRYQYWTGRGWAPSPDAARPVVRGPVTELSVAWSPFLNKYVMLDSPRGVLMRTAPSPQGPWSGPRRIAPASLDLYAPMMLPNSPALRGTGPDLYFNASRWDDYNVLLVRTRV
;
A
#
# COMPACT_ATOMS: atom_id res chain seq x y z
N MET A 1 74.70 66.01 -11.18
CA MET A 1 75.59 65.16 -12.01
C MET A 1 74.75 64.11 -12.74
N ARG A 2 74.97 64.00 -14.06
CA ARG A 2 74.61 62.92 -14.99
C ARG A 2 73.14 62.48 -15.17
N ARG A 3 72.64 62.85 -16.35
CA ARG A 3 71.61 62.21 -17.19
C ARG A 3 71.71 60.69 -17.18
N LEU A 4 70.57 59.99 -17.24
CA LEU A 4 70.32 58.98 -18.27
C LEU A 4 68.82 58.87 -18.60
N ARG A 5 68.53 58.75 -19.89
CA ARG A 5 67.21 58.68 -20.51
C ARG A 5 66.78 57.22 -20.71
N LEU A 6 65.46 57.08 -20.96
CA LEU A 6 64.83 56.18 -21.95
C LEU A 6 64.63 54.69 -21.59
N ARG A 7 63.38 54.25 -21.33
CA ARG A 7 62.43 53.74 -22.34
C ARG A 7 61.15 53.15 -21.71
N THR A 8 60.07 53.45 -22.42
CA THR A 8 58.68 52.98 -22.34
C THR A 8 58.54 51.45 -22.32
N LEU A 9 57.64 50.92 -21.47
CA LEU A 9 56.85 49.72 -21.79
C LEU A 9 55.46 49.88 -21.15
N GLN A 10 54.44 50.01 -21.98
CA GLN A 10 53.04 49.86 -21.59
C GLN A 10 52.75 48.36 -21.42
N MET A 11 52.21 47.97 -20.26
CA MET A 11 51.49 46.70 -20.10
C MET A 11 50.10 47.01 -19.54
N LEU A 12 49.10 46.85 -20.41
CA LEU A 12 47.69 46.74 -20.06
C LEU A 12 47.46 45.36 -19.45
N THR A 13 47.21 45.30 -18.15
CA THR A 13 46.75 44.08 -17.48
C THR A 13 45.22 44.07 -17.50
N ALA A 14 44.64 43.23 -18.36
CA ALA A 14 43.21 42.98 -18.40
C ALA A 14 42.78 42.15 -17.19
N CYS A 15 41.87 42.68 -16.37
CA CYS A 15 41.15 41.93 -15.34
C CYS A 15 40.20 40.92 -16.02
N VAL A 16 40.53 39.63 -15.92
CA VAL A 16 39.60 38.54 -16.24
C VAL A 16 38.67 38.35 -15.05
N ILE A 17 37.42 38.79 -15.19
CA ILE A 17 36.32 38.42 -14.29
C ILE A 17 35.95 36.98 -14.62
N THR A 18 36.33 36.05 -13.75
CA THR A 18 35.83 34.67 -13.79
C THR A 18 34.40 34.65 -13.27
N ALA A 19 33.42 34.64 -14.18
CA ALA A 19 32.05 34.33 -13.85
C ALA A 19 31.95 32.84 -13.48
N ALA A 20 31.94 32.54 -12.18
CA ALA A 20 31.59 31.22 -11.69
C ALA A 20 30.08 31.01 -11.89
N SER A 21 29.71 30.38 -13.01
CA SER A 21 28.37 29.84 -13.23
C SER A 21 28.17 28.65 -12.29
N ALA A 22 27.65 28.92 -11.10
CA ALA A 22 27.09 27.90 -10.23
C ALA A 22 25.82 27.35 -10.90
N ALA A 23 25.99 26.34 -11.76
CA ALA A 23 24.89 25.49 -12.18
C ALA A 23 24.45 24.67 -10.96
N ALA A 24 23.53 25.23 -10.17
CA ALA A 24 22.76 24.44 -9.23
C ALA A 24 21.95 23.44 -10.05
N ALA A 25 22.44 22.21 -10.13
CA ALA A 25 21.67 21.09 -10.64
C ALA A 25 20.43 20.96 -9.75
N LEU A 26 19.31 21.51 -10.21
CA LEU A 26 17.99 21.15 -9.72
C LEU A 26 17.81 19.67 -10.05
N SER A 27 18.21 18.81 -9.11
CA SER A 27 17.84 17.41 -9.10
C SER A 27 16.33 17.34 -8.88
N VAL A 28 15.57 17.42 -9.98
CA VAL A 28 14.16 17.04 -10.00
C VAL A 28 14.14 15.55 -9.70
N THR A 29 13.94 15.20 -8.44
CA THR A 29 13.63 13.81 -8.06
C THR A 29 12.35 13.45 -8.78
N ALA A 30 12.45 12.64 -9.83
CA ALA A 30 11.29 12.09 -10.51
C ALA A 30 10.39 11.38 -9.49
N PRO A 31 9.05 11.42 -9.65
CA PRO A 31 8.16 10.66 -8.80
C PRO A 31 8.56 9.17 -8.83
N ALA A 32 8.42 8.50 -7.69
CA ALA A 32 8.68 7.07 -7.58
C ALA A 32 7.53 6.31 -8.29
N ASP A 33 7.68 6.08 -9.60
CA ASP A 33 6.74 5.30 -10.37
C ASP A 33 7.08 3.81 -10.27
N ALA A 34 6.08 3.00 -9.94
CA ALA A 34 6.15 1.54 -9.90
C ALA A 34 6.52 0.95 -11.28
N ARG A 35 7.45 -0.02 -11.32
CA ARG A 35 8.06 -0.48 -12.59
C ARG A 35 7.74 -1.94 -12.97
N ALA A 36 6.47 -2.36 -12.92
CA ALA A 36 6.07 -3.71 -13.37
C ALA A 36 6.57 -4.08 -14.79
N CYS A 37 6.72 -3.09 -15.66
CA CYS A 37 7.10 -3.28 -17.07
C CYS A 37 8.46 -2.70 -17.45
N SER A 38 9.32 -2.35 -16.48
CA SER A 38 10.66 -1.82 -16.78
C SER A 38 11.71 -2.32 -15.78
N ASN A 39 12.70 -3.07 -16.28
CA ASN A 39 13.91 -3.42 -15.53
C ASN A 39 15.06 -2.44 -15.79
N SER A 40 14.82 -1.36 -16.53
CA SER A 40 15.89 -0.45 -16.89
C SER A 40 16.30 0.36 -15.66
N GLY A 41 17.60 0.41 -15.38
CA GLY A 41 18.21 1.44 -14.54
C GLY A 41 17.87 2.85 -15.04
N PRO A 42 18.48 3.92 -14.51
CA PRO A 42 18.06 5.29 -14.76
C PRO A 42 18.26 5.63 -16.25
N VAL A 43 17.23 5.46 -17.07
CA VAL A 43 17.18 6.03 -18.40
C VAL A 43 16.40 7.32 -18.28
N VAL A 44 17.13 8.42 -18.43
CA VAL A 44 16.58 9.77 -18.53
C VAL A 44 15.47 9.78 -19.59
N PRO A 45 14.23 10.17 -19.28
CA PRO A 45 13.20 10.28 -20.29
C PRO A 45 13.52 11.50 -21.17
N ILE A 46 14.05 11.25 -22.37
CA ILE A 46 14.14 12.28 -23.42
C ILE A 46 12.74 12.41 -24.06
N PRO A 47 12.06 13.57 -23.98
CA PRO A 47 10.60 13.64 -24.16
C PRO A 47 10.06 13.52 -25.60
N VAL A 48 10.86 13.19 -26.62
CA VAL A 48 10.43 13.43 -28.02
C VAL A 48 10.57 12.23 -28.97
N ILE A 49 11.19 11.11 -28.58
CA ILE A 49 11.45 9.97 -29.52
C ILE A 49 10.69 8.67 -29.16
N GLY A 50 9.98 8.62 -28.03
CA GLY A 50 9.42 7.38 -27.48
C GLY A 50 8.09 6.86 -28.07
N LYS A 51 7.48 7.53 -29.05
CA LYS A 51 6.14 7.15 -29.56
C LYS A 51 6.15 6.21 -30.79
N PHE A 52 7.29 5.96 -31.43
CA PHE A 52 7.35 5.26 -32.72
C PHE A 52 8.34 4.09 -32.80
N LEU A 53 8.99 3.70 -31.69
CA LEU A 53 9.83 2.50 -31.63
C LEU A 53 9.12 1.42 -30.81
N PRO A 54 9.10 0.14 -31.26
CA PRO A 54 8.59 -0.94 -30.42
C PRO A 54 9.37 -0.95 -29.11
N ARG A 55 8.66 -0.93 -27.97
CA ARG A 55 9.27 -1.12 -26.66
C ARG A 55 9.97 -2.49 -26.70
N GLY A 56 11.30 -2.51 -26.75
CA GLY A 56 12.06 -3.76 -26.63
C GLY A 56 11.73 -4.45 -25.30
N GLY A 57 11.60 -5.78 -25.31
CA GLY A 57 11.25 -6.56 -24.12
C GLY A 57 10.23 -7.67 -24.40
N ALA A 58 9.72 -8.30 -23.33
CA ALA A 58 8.70 -9.35 -23.41
C ALA A 58 7.33 -8.82 -22.93
N PRO A 59 6.20 -9.33 -23.46
CA PRO A 59 4.85 -8.98 -23.00
C PRO A 59 4.64 -9.17 -21.49
N ALA A 60 5.27 -10.19 -20.94
CA ALA A 60 5.19 -10.53 -19.52
C ALA A 60 5.93 -9.57 -18.59
N GLY A 61 6.70 -8.62 -19.14
CA GLY A 61 7.60 -7.79 -18.37
C GLY A 61 8.74 -8.60 -17.72
N PRO A 62 9.65 -7.90 -17.03
CA PRO A 62 10.66 -8.57 -16.23
C PRO A 62 10.12 -9.02 -14.87
N GLN A 63 10.74 -10.06 -14.29
CA GLN A 63 10.64 -10.36 -12.87
C GLN A 63 11.97 -10.97 -12.43
N LYS A 64 12.61 -10.43 -11.39
CA LYS A 64 13.89 -10.96 -10.88
C LYS A 64 13.65 -12.32 -10.23
N ALA A 65 14.75 -13.01 -9.91
CA ALA A 65 14.64 -14.22 -9.11
C ALA A 65 14.04 -13.85 -7.75
N MET A 66 13.26 -14.76 -7.18
CA MET A 66 12.77 -14.57 -5.82
C MET A 66 13.96 -14.36 -4.89
N PRO A 67 13.97 -13.30 -4.06
CA PRO A 67 15.03 -13.14 -3.07
C PRO A 67 14.95 -14.33 -2.11
N ALA A 68 16.04 -15.06 -1.95
CA ALA A 68 16.14 -16.14 -0.97
C ALA A 68 16.50 -15.55 0.39
N TYR A 69 15.65 -15.78 1.39
CA TYR A 69 15.89 -15.37 2.76
C TYR A 69 15.30 -16.40 3.72
N ASP A 70 16.10 -16.82 4.70
CA ASP A 70 15.67 -17.60 5.86
C ASP A 70 16.63 -17.31 7.02
N ASP A 71 16.13 -16.75 8.12
CA ASP A 71 16.90 -16.54 9.35
C ASP A 71 16.52 -17.53 10.47
N GLY A 72 15.81 -18.61 10.12
CA GLY A 72 15.24 -19.59 11.04
C GLY A 72 13.90 -19.16 11.65
N THR A 73 13.61 -17.86 11.69
CA THR A 73 12.34 -17.29 12.19
C THR A 73 11.46 -16.81 11.05
N THR A 74 12.02 -16.10 10.08
CA THR A 74 11.34 -15.55 8.90
C THR A 74 11.97 -16.10 7.64
N ALA A 75 11.12 -16.51 6.68
CA ALA A 75 11.55 -17.00 5.38
C ALA A 75 10.67 -16.49 4.24
N THR A 76 11.29 -16.18 3.09
CA THR A 76 10.57 -16.01 1.82
C THR A 76 10.12 -17.38 1.30
N VAL A 77 8.83 -17.55 1.05
CA VAL A 77 8.25 -18.86 0.69
C VAL A 77 8.15 -19.01 -0.82
N ALA A 78 7.40 -18.13 -1.47
CA ALA A 78 7.15 -18.18 -2.90
C ALA A 78 6.71 -16.81 -3.43
N TRP A 79 6.91 -16.56 -4.72
CA TRP A 79 6.15 -15.54 -5.43
C TRP A 79 4.67 -15.92 -5.44
N VAL A 80 3.79 -14.98 -5.06
CA VAL A 80 2.34 -15.12 -5.24
C VAL A 80 1.95 -14.70 -6.65
N THR A 81 2.52 -13.59 -7.13
CA THR A 81 2.22 -13.00 -8.44
C THR A 81 3.45 -12.90 -9.34
N GLY A 82 3.19 -12.64 -10.61
CA GLY A 82 4.17 -12.41 -11.65
C GLY A 82 4.39 -13.62 -12.56
N PRO A 83 5.06 -13.43 -13.70
CA PRO A 83 5.29 -14.48 -14.68
C PRO A 83 6.13 -15.66 -14.15
N ARG A 84 6.98 -15.43 -13.15
CA ARG A 84 7.83 -16.45 -12.51
C ARG A 84 7.22 -17.06 -11.24
N SER A 85 6.02 -16.64 -10.84
CA SER A 85 5.30 -17.29 -9.75
C SER A 85 4.84 -18.70 -10.14
N PRO A 86 4.68 -19.62 -9.18
CA PRO A 86 3.96 -20.87 -9.40
C PRO A 86 2.56 -20.65 -9.99
N ASN A 87 1.94 -19.49 -9.70
CA ASN A 87 0.66 -19.09 -10.25
C ASN A 87 0.71 -18.62 -11.71
N ARG A 88 1.89 -18.31 -12.28
CA ARG A 88 2.07 -17.81 -13.66
C ARG A 88 1.03 -16.75 -14.03
N THR A 89 0.90 -15.72 -13.19
CA THR A 89 -0.26 -14.82 -13.24
C THR A 89 -0.38 -14.04 -14.53
N PHE A 90 0.73 -13.86 -15.28
CA PHE A 90 0.66 -13.25 -16.61
C PHE A 90 -0.18 -14.10 -17.56
N GLY A 91 0.15 -15.39 -17.69
CA GLY A 91 -0.57 -16.30 -18.58
C GLY A 91 -1.97 -16.68 -18.08
N ARG A 92 -2.18 -16.74 -16.76
CA ARG A 92 -3.47 -17.14 -16.18
C ARG A 92 -4.46 -16.00 -15.99
N PHE A 93 -3.97 -14.78 -15.72
CA PHE A 93 -4.80 -13.66 -15.29
C PHE A 93 -4.51 -12.35 -16.03
N GLY A 94 -3.52 -12.30 -16.92
CA GLY A 94 -3.07 -11.05 -17.55
C GLY A 94 -2.35 -10.12 -16.57
N VAL A 95 -1.71 -10.66 -15.53
CA VAL A 95 -1.00 -9.90 -14.49
C VAL A 95 0.51 -10.16 -14.56
N SER A 96 1.26 -9.19 -15.10
CA SER A 96 2.73 -9.18 -15.13
C SER A 96 3.33 -8.66 -13.81
N GLY A 97 2.68 -7.67 -13.21
CA GLY A 97 3.06 -7.08 -11.93
C GLY A 97 1.87 -6.46 -11.22
N THR A 98 1.92 -6.45 -9.89
CA THR A 98 0.87 -5.92 -9.01
C THR A 98 1.39 -5.74 -7.59
N ASP A 99 0.64 -5.04 -6.74
CA ASP A 99 0.99 -4.78 -5.35
C ASP A 99 -0.14 -4.92 -4.32
N VAL A 100 0.22 -4.70 -3.06
CA VAL A 100 -0.55 -4.82 -1.83
C VAL A 100 -0.95 -6.25 -1.47
N GLY A 101 -1.91 -6.85 -2.18
CA GLY A 101 -2.41 -8.20 -1.88
C GLY A 101 -3.15 -8.32 -0.53
N VAL A 102 -4.05 -7.37 -0.24
CA VAL A 102 -4.94 -7.38 0.94
C VAL A 102 -5.73 -8.69 0.96
N ALA A 103 -5.58 -9.48 2.02
CA ALA A 103 -6.19 -10.79 2.14
C ALA A 103 -7.27 -10.83 3.23
N TRP A 104 -8.42 -11.44 2.94
CA TRP A 104 -9.44 -11.73 3.96
C TRP A 104 -10.23 -13.00 3.64
N ASP A 105 -10.78 -13.63 4.68
CA ASP A 105 -11.70 -14.74 4.53
C ASP A 105 -13.07 -14.22 4.09
N ASN A 106 -13.58 -14.75 2.98
CA ASN A 106 -14.87 -14.34 2.43
C ASN A 106 -16.08 -14.96 3.13
N GLY A 107 -15.86 -15.82 4.14
CA GLY A 107 -16.91 -16.53 4.86
C GLY A 107 -17.53 -17.69 4.07
N ARG A 108 -16.91 -18.08 2.95
CA ARG A 108 -17.36 -19.15 2.05
C ARG A 108 -16.23 -20.12 1.69
N GLY A 109 -15.24 -20.23 2.56
CA GLY A 109 -14.13 -21.16 2.37
C GLY A 109 -13.06 -20.70 1.38
N GLN A 110 -13.03 -19.42 0.98
CA GLN A 110 -11.95 -18.86 0.17
C GLN A 110 -11.34 -17.63 0.84
N THR A 111 -10.07 -17.40 0.55
CA THR A 111 -9.42 -16.12 0.78
C THR A 111 -9.54 -15.27 -0.47
N LEU A 112 -10.10 -14.07 -0.33
CA LEU A 112 -10.07 -13.05 -1.38
C LEU A 112 -8.81 -12.21 -1.22
N LEU A 113 -8.19 -11.85 -2.35
CA LEU A 113 -6.96 -11.08 -2.42
C LEU A 113 -7.17 -9.87 -3.34
N ALA A 114 -7.25 -8.68 -2.74
CA ALA A 114 -7.36 -7.42 -3.47
C ALA A 114 -5.97 -6.80 -3.64
N PHE A 115 -5.63 -6.52 -4.89
CA PHE A 115 -4.36 -5.91 -5.27
C PHE A 115 -4.58 -4.48 -5.76
N GLY A 116 -3.54 -3.66 -5.62
CA GLY A 116 -3.51 -2.29 -6.11
C GLY A 116 -3.22 -2.22 -7.60
N ASP A 117 -2.35 -1.28 -7.99
CA ASP A 117 -2.02 -1.04 -9.39
C ASP A 117 -1.52 -2.35 -10.02
N THR A 118 -2.19 -2.78 -11.08
CA THR A 118 -2.05 -4.12 -11.65
C THR A 118 -1.82 -4.02 -13.14
N PHE A 119 -0.64 -4.44 -13.60
CA PHE A 119 -0.18 -4.32 -14.98
C PHE A 119 -0.24 -5.65 -15.71
N GLY A 120 -0.46 -5.60 -17.03
CA GLY A 120 -0.58 -6.75 -17.91
C GLY A 120 0.47 -6.73 -19.00
N ASN A 121 0.04 -6.74 -20.26
CA ASN A 121 0.96 -6.75 -21.39
C ASN A 121 1.80 -5.47 -21.45
N CYS A 122 3.07 -5.59 -21.12
CA CYS A 122 4.03 -4.49 -21.07
C CYS A 122 4.32 -3.84 -22.43
N LEU A 123 3.92 -4.46 -23.54
CA LEU A 123 4.09 -3.91 -24.87
C LEU A 123 2.93 -2.99 -25.31
N THR A 124 1.80 -2.96 -24.59
CA THR A 124 0.72 -2.01 -24.90
C THR A 124 1.05 -0.61 -24.35
N GLY A 125 0.49 0.44 -24.96
CA GLY A 125 0.76 1.82 -24.58
C GLY A 125 0.48 2.10 -23.09
N ASP A 126 -0.67 1.61 -22.62
CA ASP A 126 -1.19 1.68 -21.25
C ASP A 126 -0.74 0.52 -20.34
N GLN A 127 0.03 -0.44 -20.86
CA GLN A 127 0.45 -1.66 -20.19
C GLN A 127 -0.70 -2.52 -19.64
N GLN A 128 -1.92 -2.34 -20.15
CA GLN A 128 -3.15 -2.91 -19.62
C GLN A 128 -3.34 -2.62 -18.13
N TRP A 129 -3.01 -1.39 -17.70
CA TRP A 129 -3.10 -1.01 -16.31
C TRP A 129 -4.54 -1.05 -15.80
N ARG A 130 -4.73 -1.73 -14.67
CA ARG A 130 -5.94 -1.71 -13.85
C ARG A 130 -5.56 -1.13 -12.50
N HIS A 131 -6.36 -0.22 -11.98
CA HIS A 131 -6.10 0.44 -10.69
C HIS A 131 -6.17 -0.52 -9.50
N ASN A 132 -6.88 -1.63 -9.68
CA ASN A 132 -7.03 -2.69 -8.69
C ASN A 132 -7.46 -3.99 -9.37
N ALA A 133 -7.24 -5.12 -8.70
CA ALA A 133 -7.70 -6.43 -9.17
C ALA A 133 -8.07 -7.33 -7.98
N LEU A 134 -9.01 -8.26 -8.20
CA LEU A 134 -9.37 -9.27 -7.20
C LEU A 134 -9.02 -10.66 -7.71
N LEU A 135 -8.18 -11.38 -6.96
CA LEU A 135 -7.99 -12.81 -7.13
C LEU A 135 -8.47 -13.54 -5.88
N ARG A 136 -8.50 -14.87 -5.94
CA ARG A 136 -8.99 -15.71 -4.83
C ARG A 136 -8.18 -16.97 -4.71
N SER A 137 -8.20 -17.55 -3.53
CA SER A 137 -7.54 -18.81 -3.21
C SER A 137 -8.42 -19.65 -2.30
N SER A 138 -8.52 -20.94 -2.63
CA SER A 138 -9.07 -21.98 -1.76
C SER A 138 -7.96 -22.71 -0.98
N ASP A 139 -6.71 -22.30 -1.17
CA ASP A 139 -5.54 -22.94 -0.60
C ASP A 139 -5.46 -22.75 0.92
N ARG A 140 -5.06 -23.82 1.58
CA ARG A 140 -4.92 -23.91 3.03
C ARG A 140 -3.49 -24.27 3.45
N ASN A 141 -2.68 -24.79 2.54
CA ASN A 141 -1.28 -25.01 2.81
C ASN A 141 -0.51 -23.76 2.36
N LEU A 142 0.00 -22.98 3.30
CA LEU A 142 0.80 -21.80 2.98
C LEU A 142 2.31 -22.10 2.99
N SER A 143 2.71 -23.31 3.39
CA SER A 143 4.11 -23.70 3.55
C SER A 143 4.82 -23.98 2.22
N ASP A 144 4.06 -24.30 1.16
CA ASP A 144 4.54 -24.58 -0.20
C ASP A 144 4.21 -23.46 -1.20
N GLY A 145 3.67 -22.34 -0.72
CA GLY A 145 3.25 -21.19 -1.52
C GLY A 145 1.79 -20.84 -1.28
N LEU A 146 1.25 -19.93 -2.13
CA LEU A 146 -0.17 -19.62 -2.13
C LEU A 146 -0.71 -19.88 -3.53
N ARG A 147 -1.54 -20.91 -3.71
CA ARG A 147 -2.17 -21.19 -5.00
C ARG A 147 -3.40 -20.31 -5.23
N LEU A 148 -3.43 -19.60 -6.35
CA LEU A 148 -4.60 -18.83 -6.78
C LEU A 148 -5.55 -19.72 -7.58
N ASP A 149 -6.85 -19.54 -7.40
CA ASP A 149 -7.90 -20.29 -8.09
C ASP A 149 -8.22 -19.69 -9.47
N GLY A 150 -8.71 -20.54 -10.38
CA GLY A 150 -9.28 -20.11 -11.66
C GLY A 150 -8.26 -19.63 -12.69
N SER A 151 -8.78 -19.02 -13.75
CA SER A 151 -8.05 -18.42 -14.86
C SER A 151 -8.97 -17.46 -15.61
N GLY A 152 -8.41 -16.63 -16.48
CA GLY A 152 -9.13 -15.58 -17.20
C GLY A 152 -8.66 -14.21 -16.75
N TYR A 153 -8.83 -13.23 -17.63
CA TYR A 153 -8.34 -11.87 -17.40
C TYR A 153 -8.89 -11.28 -16.10
N ALA A 154 -8.00 -10.86 -15.20
CA ALA A 154 -8.38 -10.23 -13.94
C ALA A 154 -8.85 -8.80 -14.20
N GLY A 155 -10.17 -8.61 -14.24
CA GLY A 155 -10.79 -7.31 -14.38
C GLY A 155 -10.61 -6.42 -13.14
N GLN A 156 -10.81 -5.12 -13.34
CA GLN A 156 -10.80 -4.14 -12.27
C GLN A 156 -12.04 -4.27 -11.37
N MET A 157 -11.87 -4.12 -10.05
CA MET A 157 -12.97 -4.24 -9.08
C MET A 157 -13.87 -3.00 -9.10
N PHE A 158 -13.25 -1.82 -9.01
CA PHE A 158 -13.92 -0.51 -9.03
C PHE A 158 -13.03 0.54 -9.71
N GLY A 159 -13.68 1.54 -10.30
CA GLY A 159 -13.06 2.58 -11.13
C GLY A 159 -12.09 3.53 -10.41
N ALA A 160 -11.25 4.17 -11.21
CA ALA A 160 -10.65 5.47 -10.94
C ALA A 160 -10.72 6.28 -12.25
N LEU A 161 -10.65 7.61 -12.19
CA LEU A 161 -10.62 8.43 -13.42
C LEU A 161 -9.36 8.18 -14.26
N GLY A 162 -8.25 7.78 -13.64
CA GLY A 162 -7.00 7.42 -14.33
C GLY A 162 -6.17 8.62 -14.78
N PHE A 163 -6.44 9.82 -14.25
CA PHE A 163 -5.76 11.06 -14.62
C PHE A 163 -4.91 11.58 -13.47
N ASP A 164 -3.62 11.74 -13.74
CA ASP A 164 -2.69 12.33 -12.77
C ASP A 164 -3.11 13.74 -12.37
N GLY A 165 -3.02 14.06 -11.07
CA GLY A 165 -3.46 15.33 -10.51
C GLY A 165 -4.98 15.46 -10.27
N ILE A 166 -5.79 14.54 -10.82
CA ILE A 166 -7.25 14.49 -10.57
C ILE A 166 -7.57 13.27 -9.72
N GLU A 167 -7.42 12.07 -10.27
CA GLU A 167 -7.53 10.79 -9.58
C GLU A 167 -6.73 9.78 -10.42
N LYS A 168 -5.49 9.56 -10.00
CA LYS A 168 -4.52 8.71 -10.67
C LYS A 168 -4.93 7.23 -10.60
N THR A 169 -5.32 6.76 -9.42
CA THR A 169 -5.65 5.35 -9.17
C THR A 169 -6.50 5.19 -7.89
N THR A 170 -7.07 4.00 -7.70
CA THR A 170 -7.78 3.59 -6.49
C THR A 170 -7.22 2.28 -5.95
N ILE A 171 -6.61 2.33 -4.77
CA ILE A 171 -5.84 1.21 -4.20
C ILE A 171 -6.56 0.60 -2.98
N PRO A 172 -6.87 -0.70 -2.97
CA PRO A 172 -7.38 -1.40 -1.80
C PRO A 172 -6.39 -1.35 -0.64
N THR A 173 -6.89 -1.11 0.57
CA THR A 173 -6.06 -1.04 1.79
C THR A 173 -6.51 -2.04 2.85
N ALA A 174 -7.81 -2.36 2.91
CA ALA A 174 -8.35 -3.36 3.84
C ALA A 174 -9.52 -4.13 3.22
N GLY A 175 -9.75 -5.35 3.68
CA GLY A 175 -10.87 -6.20 3.28
C GLY A 175 -11.48 -6.92 4.47
N ILE A 176 -12.80 -7.11 4.46
CA ILE A 176 -13.51 -7.87 5.49
C ILE A 176 -14.83 -8.45 4.96
N SER A 177 -15.19 -9.64 5.45
CA SER A 177 -16.53 -10.20 5.27
C SER A 177 -17.41 -10.00 6.50
N VAL A 178 -18.61 -9.44 6.26
CA VAL A 178 -19.66 -9.19 7.27
C VAL A 178 -21.02 -9.55 6.67
N GLY A 179 -21.79 -10.39 7.36
CA GLY A 179 -23.15 -10.74 6.94
C GLY A 179 -23.23 -11.35 5.53
N GLY A 180 -22.22 -12.11 5.11
CA GLY A 180 -22.15 -12.72 3.77
C GLY A 180 -21.79 -11.77 2.63
N ARG A 181 -21.61 -10.47 2.91
CA ARG A 181 -21.15 -9.44 1.99
C ARG A 181 -19.65 -9.21 2.15
N GLN A 182 -19.01 -8.67 1.12
CA GLN A 182 -17.59 -8.33 1.12
C GLN A 182 -17.44 -6.82 1.11
N TYR A 183 -16.50 -6.30 1.90
CA TYR A 183 -16.22 -4.88 2.00
C TYR A 183 -14.73 -4.65 1.79
N VAL A 184 -14.39 -3.64 1.00
CA VAL A 184 -13.02 -3.21 0.77
C VAL A 184 -12.91 -1.72 1.06
N ASN A 185 -12.04 -1.36 2.00
CA ASN A 185 -11.61 0.03 2.13
C ASN A 185 -10.52 0.31 1.10
N TYR A 186 -10.60 1.43 0.40
CA TYR A 186 -9.62 1.84 -0.59
C TYR A 186 -9.32 3.33 -0.48
N MET A 187 -8.15 3.71 -1.00
CA MET A 187 -7.75 5.11 -1.14
C MET A 187 -7.88 5.55 -2.60
N SER A 188 -8.40 6.75 -2.83
CA SER A 188 -8.33 7.46 -4.11
C SER A 188 -7.07 8.31 -4.13
N VAL A 189 -6.10 7.95 -4.96
CA VAL A 189 -4.81 8.64 -5.07
C VAL A 189 -4.94 9.72 -6.13
N ARG A 190 -4.65 10.97 -5.76
CA ARG A 190 -4.60 12.12 -6.68
C ARG A 190 -3.29 12.17 -7.46
N ALA A 191 -2.17 12.00 -6.77
CA ALA A 191 -0.84 12.08 -7.36
C ALA A 191 0.20 11.36 -6.48
N TRP A 192 1.20 10.76 -7.14
CA TRP A 192 2.41 10.23 -6.50
C TRP A 192 3.41 11.36 -6.26
N GLY A 193 4.01 11.41 -5.07
CA GLY A 193 5.04 12.38 -4.70
C GLY A 193 6.44 11.76 -4.72
N PRO A 194 7.38 12.36 -3.96
CA PRO A 194 8.66 11.71 -3.64
C PRO A 194 8.45 10.33 -2.99
N PRO A 195 9.49 9.49 -2.94
CA PRO A 195 9.39 8.16 -2.33
C PRO A 195 8.66 8.17 -0.99
N SER A 196 7.69 7.27 -0.83
CA SER A 196 6.85 7.14 0.38
C SER A 196 5.85 8.29 0.67
N VAL A 197 5.73 9.26 -0.25
CA VAL A 197 4.73 10.33 -0.21
C VAL A 197 3.77 10.19 -1.39
N TRP A 198 2.48 10.28 -1.11
CA TRP A 198 1.44 10.41 -2.13
C TRP A 198 0.29 11.22 -1.55
N TYR A 199 -0.56 11.77 -2.41
CA TYR A 199 -1.69 12.60 -2.02
C TYR A 199 -2.98 11.88 -2.38
N THR A 200 -3.91 11.78 -1.44
CA THR A 200 -5.23 11.19 -1.69
C THR A 200 -6.29 12.27 -1.84
N ASN A 201 -7.33 11.99 -2.62
CA ASN A 201 -8.55 12.78 -2.61
C ASN A 201 -9.44 12.39 -1.43
N TYR A 202 -9.58 11.09 -1.22
CA TYR A 202 -10.43 10.51 -0.18
C TYR A 202 -10.07 9.04 0.06
N SER A 203 -10.61 8.46 1.12
CA SER A 203 -10.81 7.01 1.25
C SER A 203 -12.29 6.67 1.25
N ALA A 204 -12.64 5.44 0.89
CA ALA A 204 -14.03 4.99 0.87
C ALA A 204 -14.14 3.48 1.10
N THR A 205 -15.37 3.01 1.34
CA THR A 205 -15.65 1.58 1.51
C THR A 205 -16.53 1.08 0.37
N ALA A 206 -15.94 0.28 -0.52
CA ALA A 206 -16.68 -0.44 -1.56
C ALA A 206 -17.33 -1.70 -0.97
N VAL A 207 -18.50 -2.07 -1.49
CA VAL A 207 -19.24 -3.26 -1.07
C VAL A 207 -19.57 -4.15 -2.27
N SER A 208 -19.47 -5.46 -2.04
CA SER A 208 -19.91 -6.50 -2.96
C SER A 208 -20.92 -7.42 -2.29
N ASN A 209 -22.04 -7.64 -2.98
CA ASN A 209 -23.13 -8.52 -2.54
C ASN A 209 -23.04 -9.93 -3.16
N ASP A 210 -22.11 -10.14 -4.10
CA ASP A 210 -22.04 -11.34 -4.94
C ASP A 210 -20.68 -12.05 -4.87
N ASN A 211 -20.03 -11.94 -3.70
CA ASN A 211 -18.73 -12.53 -3.38
C ASN A 211 -17.59 -12.01 -4.27
N GLY A 212 -17.54 -10.68 -4.41
CA GLY A 212 -16.47 -9.94 -5.07
C GLY A 212 -16.54 -9.92 -6.60
N ARG A 213 -17.69 -10.25 -7.21
CA ARG A 213 -17.84 -10.18 -8.68
C ARG A 213 -18.16 -8.76 -9.13
N THR A 214 -19.05 -8.07 -8.42
CA THR A 214 -19.40 -6.67 -8.66
C THR A 214 -19.25 -5.85 -7.38
N TRP A 215 -18.92 -4.57 -7.55
CA TRP A 215 -18.66 -3.64 -6.46
C TRP A 215 -19.38 -2.31 -6.67
N SER A 216 -19.81 -1.70 -5.58
CA SER A 216 -20.30 -0.32 -5.56
C SER A 216 -19.73 0.43 -4.36
N THR A 217 -19.57 1.75 -4.49
CA THR A 217 -19.10 2.62 -3.40
C THR A 217 -20.24 3.54 -2.97
N PRO A 218 -20.84 3.30 -1.79
CA PRO A 218 -21.83 4.23 -1.24
C PRO A 218 -21.17 5.57 -0.87
N GLN A 219 -21.80 6.68 -1.29
CA GLN A 219 -21.24 8.04 -1.10
C GLN A 219 -20.99 8.42 0.36
N ASN A 220 -21.85 7.94 1.25
CA ASN A 220 -21.76 8.20 2.69
C ASN A 220 -20.58 7.48 3.38
N THR A 221 -19.83 6.65 2.65
CA THR A 221 -18.58 6.03 3.14
C THR A 221 -17.33 6.81 2.74
N ILE A 222 -17.47 7.83 1.90
CA ILE A 222 -16.36 8.65 1.41
C ILE A 222 -15.88 9.59 2.53
N ARG A 223 -14.57 9.57 2.79
CA ARG A 223 -13.85 10.42 3.73
C ARG A 223 -12.90 11.34 2.98
N VAL A 224 -13.32 12.58 2.75
CA VAL A 224 -12.56 13.54 1.95
C VAL A 224 -11.31 14.00 2.69
N ASN A 225 -10.16 13.91 2.03
CA ASN A 225 -8.88 14.35 2.57
C ASN A 225 -8.66 15.86 2.31
N ALA A 226 -9.44 16.70 2.98
CA ALA A 226 -9.38 18.16 2.82
C ALA A 226 -8.64 18.89 3.96
N GLY A 227 -8.40 18.22 5.10
CA GLY A 227 -7.78 18.84 6.27
C GLY A 227 -8.64 19.91 6.97
N VAL A 228 -9.90 20.06 6.57
CA VAL A 228 -10.87 21.01 7.12
C VAL A 228 -12.15 20.27 7.52
N THR A 229 -12.93 20.88 8.41
CA THR A 229 -14.26 20.37 8.80
C THR A 229 -15.35 21.23 8.18
N VAL A 230 -16.19 20.61 7.33
CA VAL A 230 -17.35 21.23 6.70
C VAL A 230 -18.58 20.39 7.03
N PRO A 231 -19.63 20.95 7.63
CA PRO A 231 -20.88 20.23 7.87
C PRO A 231 -21.46 19.72 6.55
N THR A 232 -21.76 18.42 6.49
CA THR A 232 -22.43 17.80 5.35
C THR A 232 -23.74 17.15 5.78
N GLY A 233 -24.69 17.03 4.85
CA GLY A 233 -25.98 16.40 5.10
C GLY A 233 -25.86 14.88 5.30
N ALA A 234 -26.91 14.26 5.85
CA ALA A 234 -26.99 12.81 5.97
C ALA A 234 -26.87 12.16 4.58
N GLY A 235 -26.05 11.12 4.47
CA GLY A 235 -25.81 10.41 3.20
C GLY A 235 -24.73 11.04 2.31
N SER A 236 -24.27 12.26 2.60
CA SER A 236 -23.16 12.90 1.87
C SER A 236 -21.79 12.37 2.33
N PRO A 237 -20.73 12.57 1.53
CA PRO A 237 -19.35 12.36 1.98
C PRO A 237 -19.04 13.09 3.29
N SER A 238 -18.17 12.48 4.10
CA SER A 238 -17.60 13.13 5.28
C SER A 238 -16.50 14.11 4.86
N ILE A 239 -16.59 15.33 5.38
CA ILE A 239 -15.55 16.35 5.27
C ILE A 239 -15.21 16.80 6.70
N ARG A 240 -14.36 16.03 7.38
CA ARG A 240 -13.83 16.36 8.70
C ARG A 240 -12.32 16.39 8.66
N ALA A 241 -11.67 17.28 9.40
CA ALA A 241 -10.21 17.39 9.40
C ALA A 241 -9.52 16.05 9.75
N GLY A 242 -10.10 15.31 10.70
CA GLY A 242 -9.62 14.00 11.14
C GLY A 242 -9.86 12.87 10.14
N ASP A 243 -10.62 13.06 9.06
CA ASP A 243 -10.72 12.06 7.97
C ASP A 243 -9.35 11.81 7.32
N ALA A 244 -8.43 12.78 7.39
CA ALA A 244 -7.04 12.64 7.01
C ALA A 244 -6.29 11.55 7.81
N HIS A 245 -6.83 11.07 8.94
CA HIS A 245 -6.23 9.98 9.72
C HIS A 245 -6.63 8.57 9.23
N PHE A 246 -7.57 8.46 8.30
CA PHE A 246 -8.17 7.19 7.86
C PHE A 246 -8.13 7.04 6.33
N GLN A 247 -7.02 7.45 5.71
CA GLN A 247 -6.83 7.38 4.26
C GLN A 247 -6.40 5.99 3.80
N GLN A 248 -5.68 5.26 4.63
CA GLN A 248 -5.46 3.82 4.47
C GLN A 248 -5.97 3.10 5.69
N SER A 249 -6.33 1.82 5.55
CA SER A 249 -7.00 1.10 6.63
C SER A 249 -6.48 -0.32 6.87
N ALA A 250 -6.84 -0.86 8.03
CA ALA A 250 -6.90 -2.29 8.30
C ALA A 250 -8.15 -2.61 9.12
N TYR A 251 -8.79 -3.76 8.88
CA TYR A 251 -9.95 -4.20 9.66
C TYR A 251 -9.61 -5.39 10.56
N VAL A 252 -10.13 -5.38 11.79
CA VAL A 252 -10.09 -6.54 12.68
C VAL A 252 -11.38 -6.66 13.48
N LYS A 253 -11.86 -7.90 13.69
CA LYS A 253 -13.01 -8.17 14.57
C LYS A 253 -12.54 -8.19 16.03
N GLY A 254 -13.28 -7.52 16.90
CA GLY A 254 -13.03 -7.53 18.34
C GLY A 254 -13.21 -8.92 18.97
N ARG A 255 -12.51 -9.15 20.07
CA ARG A 255 -12.50 -10.41 20.86
C ARG A 255 -12.72 -10.11 22.35
N GLY A 256 -13.14 -11.13 23.11
CA GLY A 256 -13.38 -11.00 24.54
C GLY A 256 -14.39 -9.89 24.84
N ALA A 257 -14.02 -8.93 25.70
CA ALA A 257 -14.85 -7.78 26.05
C ALA A 257 -15.21 -6.88 24.84
N ASP A 258 -14.44 -6.96 23.76
CA ASP A 258 -14.66 -6.23 22.51
C ASP A 258 -15.50 -7.00 21.49
N ALA A 259 -16.05 -8.17 21.85
CA ALA A 259 -16.90 -8.94 20.96
C ALA A 259 -18.10 -8.11 20.45
N GLY A 260 -18.42 -8.28 19.17
CA GLY A 260 -19.48 -7.51 18.50
C GLY A 260 -19.07 -6.11 18.04
N TRP A 261 -17.79 -5.74 18.15
CA TRP A 261 -17.21 -4.57 17.48
C TRP A 261 -16.33 -5.00 16.31
N ILE A 262 -16.28 -4.16 15.28
CA ILE A 262 -15.22 -4.16 14.26
C ILE A 262 -14.38 -2.92 14.49
N TYR A 263 -13.06 -3.08 14.40
CA TYR A 263 -12.09 -2.01 14.51
C TYR A 263 -11.52 -1.71 13.13
N GLN A 264 -11.51 -0.43 12.77
CA GLN A 264 -10.80 0.11 11.61
C GLN A 264 -9.58 0.86 12.11
N TYR A 265 -8.39 0.34 11.82
CA TYR A 265 -7.18 1.14 11.94
C TYR A 265 -7.10 2.07 10.75
N GLY A 266 -6.59 3.27 10.97
CA GLY A 266 -6.39 4.29 9.95
C GLY A 266 -4.98 4.85 9.98
N THR A 267 -4.43 5.16 8.81
CA THR A 267 -3.27 6.06 8.69
C THR A 267 -3.56 7.19 7.70
N PRO A 268 -2.81 8.30 7.78
CA PRO A 268 -2.76 9.29 6.71
C PRO A 268 -2.27 8.73 5.37
N ASN A 269 -2.42 9.51 4.31
CA ASN A 269 -1.74 9.24 3.05
C ASN A 269 -0.21 9.27 3.25
N GLY A 270 0.52 8.49 2.46
CA GLY A 270 1.96 8.31 2.66
C GLY A 270 2.31 7.31 3.76
N ARG A 271 3.59 7.26 4.13
CA ARG A 271 4.15 6.29 5.09
C ARG A 271 4.72 6.90 6.37
N PHE A 272 4.51 8.21 6.57
CA PHE A 272 5.12 8.96 7.69
C PHE A 272 4.16 9.22 8.85
N GLY A 273 2.87 8.93 8.66
CA GLY A 273 1.83 9.19 9.65
C GLY A 273 1.83 8.23 10.83
N SER A 274 0.97 8.53 11.81
CA SER A 274 0.66 7.63 12.93
C SER A 274 -0.51 6.71 12.59
N ALA A 275 -0.69 5.64 13.37
CA ALA A 275 -1.89 4.81 13.30
C ALA A 275 -2.94 5.26 14.33
N TYR A 276 -4.18 5.30 13.89
CA TYR A 276 -5.38 5.64 14.68
C TYR A 276 -6.32 4.45 14.65
N VAL A 277 -7.31 4.43 15.55
CA VAL A 277 -8.34 3.38 15.55
C VAL A 277 -9.73 3.95 15.74
N ALA A 278 -10.66 3.45 14.93
CA ALA A 278 -12.09 3.63 15.08
C ALA A 278 -12.76 2.27 15.32
N ARG A 279 -13.98 2.26 15.85
CA ARG A 279 -14.82 1.08 15.99
C ARG A 279 -16.26 1.35 15.58
N PHE A 280 -16.96 0.31 15.15
CA PHE A 280 -18.36 0.34 14.74
C PHE A 280 -18.99 -1.05 14.91
N ARG A 281 -20.32 -1.13 14.96
CA ARG A 281 -21.00 -2.44 14.97
C ARG A 281 -21.01 -3.02 13.55
N PRO A 282 -20.99 -4.34 13.36
CA PRO A 282 -20.96 -4.95 12.03
C PRO A 282 -22.03 -4.42 11.05
N ALA A 283 -23.24 -4.14 11.53
CA ALA A 283 -24.33 -3.58 10.71
C ALA A 283 -24.05 -2.14 10.22
N ASP A 284 -23.18 -1.41 10.91
CA ASP A 284 -22.93 0.01 10.70
C ASP A 284 -21.72 0.27 9.78
N ILE A 285 -21.14 -0.75 9.14
CA ILE A 285 -19.92 -0.61 8.34
C ILE A 285 -20.02 0.47 7.24
N LEU A 286 -21.22 0.69 6.70
CA LEU A 286 -21.49 1.71 5.68
C LEU A 286 -22.02 3.04 6.25
N ASP A 287 -22.12 3.21 7.57
CA ASP A 287 -22.62 4.42 8.23
C ASP A 287 -21.53 5.06 9.08
N LEU A 288 -20.78 6.01 8.49
CA LEU A 288 -19.71 6.72 9.18
C LEU A 288 -20.20 7.52 10.41
N GLY A 289 -21.49 7.86 10.49
CA GLY A 289 -22.08 8.54 11.64
C GLY A 289 -22.14 7.67 12.90
N ARG A 290 -22.02 6.35 12.76
CA ARG A 290 -22.00 5.38 13.86
C ARG A 290 -20.61 5.00 14.32
N TYR A 291 -19.57 5.47 13.61
CA TYR A 291 -18.19 5.18 13.97
C TYR A 291 -17.80 5.95 15.24
N GLN A 292 -17.08 5.27 16.11
CA GLN A 292 -16.50 5.85 17.31
C GLN A 292 -14.98 5.82 17.21
N TYR A 293 -14.32 6.92 17.58
CA TYR A 293 -12.89 7.13 17.40
C TYR A 293 -12.20 7.20 18.76
N TRP A 294 -11.06 6.51 18.88
CA TRP A 294 -10.31 6.46 20.14
C TRP A 294 -9.65 7.80 20.44
N THR A 295 -9.89 8.33 21.64
CA THR A 295 -9.39 9.65 22.07
C THR A 295 -8.14 9.57 22.96
N GLY A 296 -7.60 8.38 23.19
CA GLY A 296 -6.56 8.12 24.18
C GLY A 296 -7.09 7.73 25.56
N ARG A 297 -8.35 8.05 25.86
CA ARG A 297 -9.02 7.73 27.14
C ARG A 297 -10.41 7.10 27.00
N GLY A 298 -11.03 7.24 25.83
CA GLY A 298 -12.39 6.78 25.56
C GLY A 298 -12.73 6.90 24.08
N TRP A 299 -14.01 6.87 23.76
CA TRP A 299 -14.52 6.84 22.38
C TRP A 299 -15.39 8.07 22.09
N ALA A 300 -15.18 8.73 20.96
CA ALA A 300 -15.92 9.92 20.55
C ALA A 300 -16.53 9.75 19.14
N PRO A 301 -17.61 10.45 18.77
CA PRO A 301 -18.28 10.29 17.48
C PRO A 301 -17.64 11.09 16.33
N SER A 302 -16.42 11.62 16.52
CA SER A 302 -15.74 12.42 15.51
C SER A 302 -14.30 11.96 15.26
N PRO A 303 -13.87 11.81 14.00
CA PRO A 303 -12.47 11.52 13.67
C PRO A 303 -11.52 12.65 14.12
N ASP A 304 -12.00 13.89 14.26
CA ASP A 304 -11.20 15.04 14.74
C ASP A 304 -10.68 14.82 16.19
N ALA A 305 -11.38 14.01 16.97
CA ALA A 305 -11.00 13.67 18.33
C ALA A 305 -10.01 12.51 18.40
N ALA A 306 -9.71 11.86 17.27
CA ALA A 306 -8.87 10.66 17.24
C ALA A 306 -7.46 10.98 17.75
N ARG A 307 -6.89 10.06 18.53
CA ARG A 307 -5.50 10.13 19.00
C ARG A 307 -4.74 8.86 18.59
N PRO A 308 -3.42 8.97 18.30
CA PRO A 308 -2.63 7.83 17.87
C PRO A 308 -2.65 6.68 18.87
N VAL A 309 -2.77 5.45 18.37
CA VAL A 309 -2.50 4.21 19.13
C VAL A 309 -1.08 3.70 18.92
N VAL A 310 -0.49 4.04 17.77
CA VAL A 310 0.94 3.83 17.45
C VAL A 310 1.46 5.11 16.83
N ARG A 311 2.53 5.68 17.39
CA ARG A 311 3.18 6.86 16.81
C ARG A 311 3.94 6.48 15.53
N GLY A 312 3.88 7.38 14.56
CA GLY A 312 4.53 7.22 13.27
C GLY A 312 6.07 7.08 13.35
N PRO A 313 6.70 6.62 12.26
CA PRO A 313 6.08 6.27 10.99
C PRO A 313 5.37 4.92 11.02
N VAL A 314 4.13 4.88 10.52
CA VAL A 314 3.36 3.68 10.21
C VAL A 314 2.96 3.75 8.73
N THR A 315 3.13 2.64 8.02
CA THR A 315 2.92 2.53 6.57
C THR A 315 1.56 1.90 6.25
N GLU A 316 1.40 1.36 5.04
CA GLU A 316 0.43 0.31 4.77
C GLU A 316 0.54 -0.76 5.87
N LEU A 317 -0.57 -1.12 6.50
CA LEU A 317 -0.58 -2.00 7.66
C LEU A 317 -1.65 -3.07 7.57
N SER A 318 -1.46 -4.16 8.31
CA SER A 318 -2.53 -5.14 8.58
C SER A 318 -2.62 -5.41 10.08
N VAL A 319 -3.83 -5.68 10.57
CA VAL A 319 -4.07 -6.05 11.97
C VAL A 319 -4.93 -7.30 12.03
N ALA A 320 -4.55 -8.25 12.87
CA ALA A 320 -5.31 -9.47 13.10
C ALA A 320 -5.24 -9.90 14.56
N TRP A 321 -6.23 -10.66 15.02
CA TRP A 321 -6.15 -11.36 16.30
C TRP A 321 -5.42 -12.69 16.10
N SER A 322 -4.42 -12.97 16.93
CA SER A 322 -3.74 -14.26 17.02
C SER A 322 -4.22 -15.02 18.25
N PRO A 323 -5.05 -16.07 18.10
CA PRO A 323 -5.39 -16.96 19.20
C PRO A 323 -4.15 -17.66 19.78
N PHE A 324 -3.12 -17.90 18.97
CA PHE A 324 -1.86 -18.52 19.42
C PHE A 324 -1.14 -17.64 20.45
N LEU A 325 -1.07 -16.33 20.20
CA LEU A 325 -0.46 -15.37 21.12
C LEU A 325 -1.42 -14.83 22.18
N ASN A 326 -2.72 -15.07 22.02
CA ASN A 326 -3.79 -14.39 22.74
C ASN A 326 -3.63 -12.85 22.70
N LYS A 327 -3.27 -12.32 21.52
CA LYS A 327 -2.99 -10.88 21.29
C LYS A 327 -3.43 -10.44 19.90
N TYR A 328 -3.72 -9.14 19.75
CA TYR A 328 -3.74 -8.49 18.44
C TYR A 328 -2.29 -8.35 17.93
N VAL A 329 -2.11 -8.56 16.64
CA VAL A 329 -0.84 -8.43 15.91
C VAL A 329 -1.02 -7.36 14.84
N MET A 330 -0.07 -6.44 14.73
CA MET A 330 -0.02 -5.42 13.68
C MET A 330 1.29 -5.56 12.91
N LEU A 331 1.20 -5.58 11.58
CA LEU A 331 2.36 -5.51 10.68
C LEU A 331 2.36 -4.17 9.93
N ASP A 332 3.53 -3.53 9.83
CA ASP A 332 3.83 -2.38 8.97
C ASP A 332 5.28 -2.50 8.44
N SER A 333 5.69 -1.62 7.53
CA SER A 333 6.98 -1.75 6.83
C SER A 333 7.73 -0.44 6.57
N PRO A 334 7.94 0.45 7.56
CA PRO A 334 8.59 1.74 7.33
C PRO A 334 10.07 1.61 6.97
N ARG A 335 10.73 0.56 7.47
CA ARG A 335 12.12 0.20 7.20
C ARG A 335 12.21 -1.29 7.40
N GLY A 336 11.87 -2.13 6.41
CA GLY A 336 11.62 -3.57 6.61
C GLY A 336 10.35 -3.85 7.41
N VAL A 337 9.90 -5.11 7.48
CA VAL A 337 8.62 -5.45 8.13
C VAL A 337 8.79 -5.49 9.66
N LEU A 338 7.95 -4.74 10.35
CA LEU A 338 7.89 -4.70 11.81
C LEU A 338 6.57 -5.32 12.29
N MET A 339 6.62 -5.94 13.45
CA MET A 339 5.49 -6.52 14.16
C MET A 339 5.32 -5.84 15.52
N ARG A 340 4.07 -5.54 15.87
CA ARG A 340 3.68 -5.11 17.23
C ARG A 340 2.57 -6.01 17.73
N THR A 341 2.45 -6.13 19.05
CA THR A 341 1.34 -6.87 19.69
C THR A 341 0.63 -6.03 20.74
N ALA A 342 -0.65 -6.30 20.97
CA ALA A 342 -1.44 -5.62 22.00
C ALA A 342 -2.49 -6.57 22.61
N PRO A 343 -2.85 -6.40 23.90
CA PRO A 343 -3.94 -7.14 24.52
C PRO A 343 -5.32 -6.65 24.07
N SER A 344 -5.44 -5.37 23.69
CA SER A 344 -6.68 -4.72 23.23
C SER A 344 -6.46 -3.97 21.91
N PRO A 345 -7.50 -3.71 21.11
CA PRO A 345 -7.35 -3.05 19.81
C PRO A 345 -6.68 -1.66 19.89
N GLN A 346 -7.00 -0.88 20.93
CA GLN A 346 -6.43 0.43 21.18
C GLN A 346 -5.05 0.40 21.86
N GLY A 347 -4.53 -0.78 22.18
CA GLY A 347 -3.27 -0.95 22.91
C GLY A 347 -3.43 -1.28 24.41
N PRO A 348 -2.37 -1.11 25.22
CA PRO A 348 -1.07 -0.58 24.80
C PRO A 348 -0.38 -1.52 23.80
N TRP A 349 0.11 -0.94 22.71
CA TRP A 349 0.90 -1.66 21.72
C TRP A 349 2.34 -1.82 22.20
N SER A 350 2.92 -3.00 21.98
CA SER A 350 4.34 -3.24 22.23
C SER A 350 5.22 -2.32 21.38
N GLY A 351 6.50 -2.21 21.76
CA GLY A 351 7.51 -1.71 20.85
C GLY A 351 7.57 -2.54 19.55
N PRO A 352 8.04 -1.97 18.43
CA PRO A 352 8.18 -2.69 17.17
C PRO A 352 9.29 -3.74 17.25
N ARG A 353 8.97 -4.98 16.86
CA ARG A 353 9.94 -6.04 16.60
C ARG A 353 10.11 -6.21 15.10
N ARG A 354 11.32 -6.08 14.59
CA ARG A 354 11.60 -6.36 13.18
C ARG A 354 11.45 -7.86 12.91
N ILE A 355 10.67 -8.21 11.89
CA ILE A 355 10.48 -9.59 11.44
C ILE A 355 11.03 -9.84 10.04
N ALA A 356 11.22 -8.80 9.22
CA ALA A 356 11.93 -8.92 7.95
C ALA A 356 12.89 -7.72 7.76
N PRO A 357 14.08 -7.93 7.18
CA PRO A 357 15.07 -6.87 7.00
C PRO A 357 14.67 -5.92 5.86
N ALA A 358 15.21 -4.71 5.90
CA ALA A 358 14.97 -3.70 4.86
C ALA A 358 15.56 -4.10 3.50
N SER A 359 16.58 -4.98 3.47
CA SER A 359 17.22 -5.47 2.24
C SER A 359 16.30 -6.30 1.34
N LEU A 360 15.17 -6.80 1.86
CA LEU A 360 14.15 -7.47 1.04
C LEU A 360 13.23 -6.50 0.31
N ASP A 361 13.26 -5.21 0.67
CA ASP A 361 12.49 -4.14 0.03
C ASP A 361 10.97 -4.43 -0.01
N LEU A 362 10.48 -4.99 1.10
CA LEU A 362 9.09 -5.38 1.29
C LEU A 362 8.25 -4.21 1.77
N TYR A 363 7.07 -4.05 1.18
CA TYR A 363 6.03 -3.13 1.64
C TYR A 363 4.64 -3.76 1.64
N ALA A 364 3.68 -3.09 2.30
CA ALA A 364 2.31 -3.57 2.44
C ALA A 364 2.21 -5.02 2.95
N PRO A 365 2.68 -5.31 4.19
CA PRO A 365 2.59 -6.65 4.77
C PRO A 365 1.13 -6.98 5.13
N MET A 366 0.48 -7.79 4.30
CA MET A 366 -0.93 -8.19 4.43
C MET A 366 -1.05 -9.64 4.94
N MET A 367 -1.39 -9.81 6.21
CA MET A 367 -1.53 -11.14 6.84
C MET A 367 -2.60 -12.01 6.16
N LEU A 368 -2.29 -13.29 5.95
CA LEU A 368 -3.25 -14.25 5.41
C LEU A 368 -4.11 -14.87 6.53
N PRO A 369 -5.45 -14.92 6.38
CA PRO A 369 -6.36 -15.39 7.42
C PRO A 369 -6.19 -16.87 7.80
N ASN A 370 -5.62 -17.70 6.91
CA ASN A 370 -5.39 -19.13 7.16
C ASN A 370 -4.07 -19.41 7.88
N SER A 371 -3.29 -18.38 8.22
CA SER A 371 -2.04 -18.54 8.97
C SER A 371 -2.26 -19.33 10.26
N PRO A 372 -1.43 -20.34 10.58
CA PRO A 372 -1.54 -21.12 11.81
C PRO A 372 -1.67 -20.27 13.09
N ALA A 373 -0.90 -19.18 13.19
CA ALA A 373 -0.95 -18.25 14.33
C ALA A 373 -2.30 -17.54 14.47
N LEU A 374 -2.97 -17.22 13.36
CA LEU A 374 -4.30 -16.58 13.35
C LEU A 374 -5.45 -17.59 13.53
N ARG A 375 -5.15 -18.88 13.33
CA ARG A 375 -6.07 -20.00 13.55
C ARG A 375 -5.88 -20.65 14.93
N GLY A 376 -4.81 -20.33 15.65
CA GLY A 376 -4.46 -20.95 16.93
C GLY A 376 -3.90 -22.36 16.82
N THR A 377 -3.41 -22.75 15.64
CA THR A 377 -2.96 -24.13 15.35
C THR A 377 -1.43 -24.28 15.30
N GLY A 378 -0.70 -23.18 15.38
CA GLY A 378 0.76 -23.18 15.39
C GLY A 378 1.33 -21.76 15.41
N PRO A 379 2.65 -21.61 15.50
CA PRO A 379 3.31 -20.32 15.68
C PRO A 379 3.57 -19.57 14.38
N ASP A 380 3.29 -20.17 13.22
CA ASP A 380 3.62 -19.56 11.94
C ASP A 380 2.56 -18.56 11.49
N LEU A 381 3.02 -17.36 11.13
CA LEU A 381 2.25 -16.28 10.54
C LEU A 381 2.72 -16.08 9.09
N TYR A 382 1.79 -16.16 8.16
CA TYR A 382 2.04 -15.90 6.74
C TYR A 382 1.44 -14.56 6.35
N PHE A 383 2.18 -13.80 5.57
CA PHE A 383 1.72 -12.52 5.01
C PHE A 383 2.19 -12.35 3.57
N ASN A 384 1.35 -11.71 2.77
CA ASN A 384 1.74 -11.17 1.49
C ASN A 384 2.55 -9.89 1.73
N ALA A 385 3.60 -9.68 0.96
CA ALA A 385 4.30 -8.41 0.93
C ALA A 385 4.73 -8.10 -0.50
N SER A 386 4.49 -6.87 -0.92
CA SER A 386 4.93 -6.39 -2.23
C SER A 386 6.40 -6.07 -2.20
N ARG A 387 7.10 -6.32 -3.31
CA ARG A 387 8.50 -5.90 -3.48
C ARG A 387 8.57 -4.81 -4.54
N TRP A 388 9.16 -3.67 -4.18
CA TRP A 388 9.25 -2.49 -5.05
C TRP A 388 9.93 -2.78 -6.39
N ASP A 389 11.09 -3.43 -6.33
CA ASP A 389 11.93 -3.74 -7.48
C ASP A 389 11.28 -4.65 -8.54
N ASP A 390 10.43 -5.58 -8.13
CA ASP A 390 9.78 -6.54 -9.03
C ASP A 390 8.34 -6.16 -9.34
N TYR A 391 7.79 -5.23 -8.55
CA TYR A 391 6.39 -4.89 -8.52
C TYR A 391 5.48 -6.12 -8.52
N ASN A 392 5.78 -7.04 -7.61
CA ASN A 392 5.09 -8.32 -7.45
C ASN A 392 5.00 -8.69 -5.96
N VAL A 393 4.07 -9.58 -5.64
CA VAL A 393 3.76 -9.98 -4.26
C VAL A 393 4.46 -11.29 -3.91
N LEU A 394 5.16 -11.29 -2.78
CA LEU A 394 5.81 -12.42 -2.13
C LEU A 394 4.94 -12.95 -0.99
N LEU A 395 4.95 -14.26 -0.81
CA LEU A 395 4.51 -14.91 0.42
C LEU A 395 5.71 -15.04 1.35
N VAL A 396 5.55 -14.52 2.57
CA VAL A 396 6.57 -14.58 3.61
C VAL A 396 5.99 -15.28 4.84
N ARG A 397 6.77 -16.19 5.43
CA ARG A 397 6.49 -16.82 6.72
C ARG A 397 7.31 -16.12 7.79
N THR A 398 6.73 -15.88 8.96
CA THR A 398 7.48 -15.61 10.20
C THR A 398 6.92 -16.44 11.34
N ARG A 399 7.75 -16.77 12.33
CA ARG A 399 7.31 -17.39 13.59
C ARG A 399 7.08 -16.30 14.65
N VAL A 400 5.89 -16.27 15.26
CA VAL A 400 5.45 -15.15 16.10
C VAL A 400 5.66 -15.31 17.59
#